data_AF-I6AVP3-F1
#
_entry.id   AF-I6AVP3-F1
#
_cell.length_a   1.000
_cell.length_b   1.000
_cell.length_c   1.000
_cell.angle_alpha   90.00
_cell.angle_beta   90.00
_cell.angle_gamma   90.00
#
_symmetry.space_group_name_H-M   'P 1'
#
loop_
_entity.id
_entity.type
_entity.pdbx_description
1 polymer ?
#
loop_
_entity_poly.entity_id
_entity_poly.type
_entity_poly.pdbx_seq_one_letter_code
_entity_poly.pdbx_strand_id
1 'polypeptide(L)'
;MNTEKHIIHCRARVLLAVASLLVAGGALPAADYYLQRNQTQGWHWHAVNAGTGWFPKPAGHAPLAEIDPAGIYHTNGFQARTREVNGAGETDLFEGATLVIDGGASGGAGAAAGSLAIKAAGSATAKVNHLVSASGTFVAGTGSRPQNFHIVTFEQSGATTFAATSPGRGYNLTVEKLTGAGTITFAEQEISDKSTAFNLAIQDASAYTGTIEFSGGVLSFESNLDAPGATLALKAGSTVDLNGKTLTLSALTVGDATKEPGTYAAADLQGHGVTLSGAGSIIVGASTP
;
A
#
# COMPACT_ATOMS: atom_id res chain seq x y z
N MET A 1 -43.44 91.22 0.97
CA MET A 1 -43.92 89.87 0.57
C MET A 1 -42.76 88.93 0.76
N ASN A 2 -42.70 88.22 1.89
CA ASN A 2 -43.18 86.84 2.08
C ASN A 2 -42.20 85.85 1.40
N THR A 3 -41.55 84.89 2.04
CA THR A 3 -41.83 84.13 3.28
C THR A 3 -40.57 83.35 3.69
N GLU A 4 -40.39 83.10 4.99
CA GLU A 4 -39.50 82.08 5.57
C GLU A 4 -39.70 80.67 4.97
N LYS A 5 -38.64 79.83 5.01
CA LYS A 5 -38.76 78.43 5.46
C LYS A 5 -37.40 77.79 5.76
N HIS A 6 -37.15 77.52 7.04
CA HIS A 6 -36.21 76.51 7.54
C HIS A 6 -36.62 75.12 7.06
N ILE A 7 -35.66 74.28 6.61
CA ILE A 7 -35.79 72.81 6.69
C ILE A 7 -34.43 72.18 7.05
N ILE A 8 -34.52 71.31 8.06
CA ILE A 8 -33.53 70.45 8.72
C ILE A 8 -33.27 69.17 7.88
N HIS A 9 -32.25 68.39 8.27
CA HIS A 9 -31.97 66.97 7.96
C HIS A 9 -30.81 66.78 6.96
N CYS A 10 -29.92 65.79 7.07
CA CYS A 10 -29.90 64.59 7.90
C CYS A 10 -28.44 64.10 8.00
N ARG A 11 -28.08 63.49 9.13
CA ARG A 11 -26.79 62.83 9.33
C ARG A 11 -26.71 61.56 8.47
N ALA A 12 -25.87 61.54 7.44
CA ALA A 12 -25.46 60.29 6.78
C ALA A 12 -24.21 59.73 7.48
N ARG A 13 -24.43 58.84 8.45
CA ARG A 13 -23.37 57.93 8.93
C ARG A 13 -23.13 56.90 7.83
N VAL A 14 -22.01 56.99 7.13
CA VAL A 14 -21.52 55.92 6.26
C VAL A 14 -21.02 54.80 7.17
N LEU A 15 -21.88 53.82 7.42
CA LEU A 15 -21.51 52.58 8.07
C LEU A 15 -20.88 51.69 6.99
N LEU A 16 -19.56 51.64 6.94
CA LEU A 16 -18.82 50.75 6.05
C LEU A 16 -18.91 49.34 6.64
N ALA A 17 -19.93 48.57 6.23
CA ALA A 17 -20.01 47.15 6.52
C ALA A 17 -18.99 46.42 5.62
N VAL A 18 -17.81 46.16 6.16
CA VAL A 18 -16.87 45.20 5.56
C VAL A 18 -17.46 43.81 5.81
N ALA A 19 -18.17 43.30 4.81
CA ALA A 19 -18.57 41.89 4.77
C ALA A 19 -17.31 41.06 4.52
N SER A 20 -16.72 40.54 5.59
CA SER A 20 -15.73 39.48 5.52
C SER A 20 -16.43 38.24 4.96
N LEU A 21 -16.31 38.02 3.66
CA LEU A 21 -16.71 36.77 3.02
C LEU A 21 -15.72 35.70 3.50
N LEU A 22 -16.09 35.02 4.59
CA LEU A 22 -15.42 33.81 5.04
C LEU A 22 -15.68 32.75 3.96
N VAL A 23 -14.79 32.67 2.98
CA VAL A 23 -14.78 31.54 2.05
C VAL A 23 -14.37 30.33 2.89
N ALA A 24 -15.37 29.60 3.38
CA ALA A 24 -15.18 28.23 3.79
C ALA A 24 -14.74 27.47 2.55
N GLY A 25 -13.43 27.49 2.28
CA GLY A 25 -12.79 26.67 1.26
C GLY A 25 -12.86 25.23 1.72
N GLY A 26 -14.04 24.62 1.58
CA GLY A 26 -14.15 23.18 1.61
C GLY A 26 -13.24 22.67 0.51
N ALA A 27 -12.19 21.92 0.88
CA ALA A 27 -11.42 21.18 -0.09
C ALA A 27 -12.41 20.36 -0.90
N LEU A 28 -12.42 20.55 -2.23
CA LEU A 28 -13.21 19.71 -3.09
C LEU A 28 -12.79 18.25 -2.82
N PRO A 29 -13.74 17.30 -2.79
CA PRO A 29 -13.37 15.90 -2.64
C PRO A 29 -12.40 15.51 -3.75
N ALA A 30 -11.40 14.71 -3.40
CA ALA A 30 -10.45 14.16 -4.36
C ALA A 30 -11.20 13.47 -5.51
N ALA A 31 -10.76 13.68 -6.74
CA ALA A 31 -11.37 13.04 -7.90
C ALA A 31 -10.90 11.59 -8.04
N ASP A 32 -11.81 10.70 -8.42
CA ASP A 32 -11.50 9.30 -8.71
C ASP A 32 -11.11 9.11 -10.19
N TYR A 33 -10.09 8.28 -10.39
CA TYR A 33 -9.58 7.90 -11.70
C TYR A 33 -9.38 6.39 -11.76
N TYR A 34 -9.58 5.81 -12.94
CA TYR A 34 -9.66 4.36 -13.12
C TYR A 34 -8.78 3.92 -14.29
N LEU A 35 -8.06 2.81 -14.14
CA LEU A 35 -7.57 2.07 -15.29
C LEU A 35 -8.74 1.41 -16.02
N GLN A 36 -8.63 1.34 -17.35
CA GLN A 36 -9.59 0.67 -18.21
C GLN A 36 -8.97 -0.49 -19.00
N ARG A 37 -7.66 -0.74 -18.82
CA ARG A 37 -6.94 -1.88 -19.39
C ARG A 37 -5.63 -2.10 -18.67
N ASN A 38 -5.06 -3.30 -18.83
CA ASN A 38 -3.74 -3.63 -18.32
C ASN A 38 -2.67 -2.73 -18.94
N GLN A 39 -1.80 -2.20 -18.09
CA GLN A 39 -0.55 -1.64 -18.54
C GLN A 39 0.34 -2.76 -19.06
N THR A 40 1.03 -2.55 -20.19
CA THR A 40 1.91 -3.53 -20.82
C THR A 40 3.35 -2.99 -20.89
N GLN A 41 4.26 -3.68 -21.59
CA GLN A 41 5.64 -3.22 -21.71
C GLN A 41 5.71 -1.82 -22.34
N GLY A 42 6.47 -0.92 -21.72
CA GLY A 42 6.54 0.49 -22.11
C GLY A 42 5.43 1.38 -21.52
N TRP A 43 4.44 0.80 -20.82
CA TRP A 43 3.43 1.56 -20.08
C TRP A 43 3.69 1.44 -18.58
N HIS A 44 3.40 2.51 -17.85
CA HIS A 44 3.59 2.59 -16.41
C HIS A 44 2.56 3.53 -15.78
N TRP A 45 2.49 3.58 -14.45
CA TRP A 45 1.51 4.33 -13.67
C TRP A 45 1.54 5.86 -13.85
N HIS A 46 2.55 6.40 -14.55
CA HIS A 46 2.60 7.83 -14.95
C HIS A 46 2.03 8.07 -16.35
N ALA A 47 1.68 7.02 -17.08
CA ALA A 47 1.13 7.14 -18.41
C ALA A 47 -0.25 7.81 -18.31
N VAL A 48 -0.46 8.84 -19.12
CA VAL A 48 -1.73 9.57 -19.26
C VAL A 48 -2.25 9.52 -20.70
N ASN A 49 -1.56 8.84 -21.61
CA ASN A 49 -1.93 8.81 -23.02
C ASN A 49 -3.16 7.92 -23.31
N ALA A 50 -3.80 8.21 -24.45
CA ALA A 50 -4.93 7.45 -24.98
C ALA A 50 -4.53 6.00 -25.22
N GLY A 51 -4.94 5.11 -24.31
CA GLY A 51 -4.44 3.74 -24.39
C GLY A 51 -4.10 3.10 -23.07
N THR A 52 -3.62 3.89 -22.12
CA THR A 52 -2.66 3.35 -21.14
C THR A 52 -2.76 4.02 -19.79
N GLY A 53 -3.39 5.20 -19.77
CA GLY A 53 -3.50 6.04 -18.61
C GLY A 53 -4.81 5.90 -17.88
N TRP A 54 -5.07 6.92 -17.08
CA TRP A 54 -6.16 6.96 -16.13
C TRP A 54 -7.35 7.70 -16.70
N PHE A 55 -8.55 7.31 -16.29
CA PHE A 55 -9.80 7.83 -16.82
C PHE A 55 -10.70 8.28 -15.67
N PRO A 56 -11.41 9.42 -15.77
CA PRO A 56 -12.29 9.91 -14.71
C PRO A 56 -13.59 9.09 -14.53
N LYS A 57 -13.75 8.02 -15.31
CA LYS A 57 -14.86 7.07 -15.21
C LYS A 57 -14.33 5.64 -15.38
N PRO A 58 -15.00 4.63 -14.80
CA PRO A 58 -14.61 3.23 -14.96
C PRO A 58 -14.65 2.71 -16.41
N ALA A 59 -15.41 3.35 -17.31
CA ALA A 59 -15.48 3.00 -18.73
C ALA A 59 -15.87 4.21 -19.60
N GLY A 60 -15.44 4.20 -20.87
CA GLY A 60 -16.03 5.02 -21.95
C GLY A 60 -15.73 6.51 -21.89
N HIS A 61 -14.53 6.91 -21.43
CA HIS A 61 -14.14 8.31 -21.32
C HIS A 61 -12.81 8.60 -22.04
N ALA A 62 -12.52 9.87 -22.29
CA ALA A 62 -11.17 10.29 -22.67
C ALA A 62 -10.20 10.10 -21.47
N PRO A 63 -8.94 9.72 -21.73
CA PRO A 63 -7.91 9.64 -20.69
C PRO A 63 -7.61 11.02 -20.12
N LEU A 64 -6.97 11.05 -18.95
CA LEU A 64 -6.42 12.28 -18.40
C LEU A 64 -5.38 12.90 -19.33
N ALA A 65 -5.23 14.23 -19.26
CA ALA A 65 -4.11 14.91 -19.90
C ALA A 65 -2.84 14.88 -19.02
N GLU A 66 -3.04 14.83 -17.70
CA GLU A 66 -2.00 14.82 -16.67
C GLU A 66 -2.50 14.10 -15.40
N ILE A 67 -1.58 13.64 -14.55
CA ILE A 67 -1.92 13.11 -13.23
C ILE A 67 -2.31 14.28 -12.34
N ASP A 68 -3.46 14.17 -11.68
CA ASP A 68 -3.88 15.06 -10.60
C ASP A 68 -3.18 14.61 -9.30
N PRO A 69 -2.30 15.44 -8.70
CA PRO A 69 -1.63 15.09 -7.45
C PRO A 69 -2.57 14.89 -6.26
N ALA A 70 -3.81 15.37 -6.33
CA ALA A 70 -4.84 15.15 -5.32
C ALA A 70 -5.75 13.94 -5.63
N GLY A 71 -5.57 13.29 -6.78
CA GLY A 71 -6.44 12.23 -7.28
C GLY A 71 -6.31 10.89 -6.56
N ILE A 72 -7.41 10.13 -6.58
CA ILE A 72 -7.47 8.72 -6.13
C ILE A 72 -7.50 7.83 -7.38
N TYR A 73 -6.58 6.89 -7.46
CA TYR A 73 -6.32 6.11 -8.67
C TYR A 73 -6.58 4.63 -8.47
N HIS A 74 -7.62 4.12 -9.09
CA HIS A 74 -8.12 2.75 -8.98
C HIS A 74 -7.59 1.87 -10.11
N THR A 75 -7.03 0.73 -9.76
CA THR A 75 -6.67 -0.29 -10.75
C THR A 75 -7.88 -0.88 -11.45
N ASN A 76 -9.06 -0.88 -10.81
CA ASN A 76 -10.33 -1.29 -11.40
C ASN A 76 -10.26 -2.68 -12.06
N GLY A 77 -9.58 -3.63 -11.40
CA GLY A 77 -9.37 -5.00 -11.86
C GLY A 77 -8.31 -5.17 -12.95
N PHE A 78 -7.59 -4.10 -13.30
CA PHE A 78 -6.49 -4.13 -14.25
C PHE A 78 -5.12 -4.12 -13.55
N GLN A 79 -4.08 -4.42 -14.33
CA GLN A 79 -2.70 -4.34 -13.90
C GLN A 79 -2.12 -2.93 -14.12
N ALA A 80 -1.76 -2.26 -13.03
CA ALA A 80 -0.84 -1.12 -13.06
C ALA A 80 0.61 -1.63 -13.08
N ARG A 81 1.54 -0.82 -13.59
CA ARG A 81 2.97 -1.14 -13.67
C ARG A 81 3.80 0.05 -13.23
N THR A 82 4.83 -0.16 -12.43
CA THR A 82 5.84 0.88 -12.22
C THR A 82 6.69 1.02 -13.47
N ARG A 83 7.39 2.14 -13.61
CA ARG A 83 8.40 2.29 -14.66
C ARG A 83 9.51 1.26 -14.42
N GLU A 84 10.07 0.72 -15.51
CA GLU A 84 11.26 -0.11 -15.42
C GLU A 84 12.48 0.78 -15.18
N VAL A 85 13.06 0.65 -13.99
CA VAL A 85 14.20 1.47 -13.57
C VAL A 85 15.24 0.57 -12.92
N ASN A 86 16.45 0.57 -13.47
CA ASN A 86 17.56 -0.30 -13.07
C ASN A 86 18.80 0.48 -12.61
N GLY A 87 18.73 1.81 -12.58
CA GLY A 87 19.83 2.73 -12.25
C GLY A 87 20.10 2.88 -10.75
N ALA A 88 21.24 3.50 -10.42
CA ALA A 88 21.62 3.73 -9.02
C ALA A 88 20.83 4.88 -8.40
N GLY A 89 20.08 4.61 -7.32
CA GLY A 89 19.39 5.64 -6.53
C GLY A 89 18.15 6.29 -7.17
N GLU A 90 17.66 5.78 -8.29
CA GLU A 90 16.47 6.33 -8.94
C GLU A 90 15.19 5.96 -8.17
N THR A 91 14.34 6.95 -7.89
CA THR A 91 13.02 6.73 -7.29
C THR A 91 11.94 6.92 -8.35
N ASP A 92 11.08 5.92 -8.52
CA ASP A 92 9.87 6.01 -9.33
C ASP A 92 8.68 6.31 -8.41
N LEU A 93 8.40 7.60 -8.19
CA LEU A 93 7.35 8.07 -7.30
C LEU A 93 6.01 8.16 -8.04
N PHE A 94 4.98 7.46 -7.56
CA PHE A 94 3.61 7.69 -8.01
C PHE A 94 3.14 9.11 -7.64
N GLU A 95 2.72 9.88 -8.64
CA GLU A 95 2.44 11.32 -8.50
C GLU A 95 1.05 11.62 -7.93
N GLY A 96 0.11 10.67 -8.01
CA GLY A 96 -1.22 10.81 -7.43
C GLY A 96 -1.21 10.70 -5.90
N ALA A 97 -2.26 11.24 -5.26
CA ALA A 97 -2.38 11.20 -3.79
C ALA A 97 -2.47 9.76 -3.29
N THR A 98 -3.36 8.96 -3.90
CA THR A 98 -3.67 7.60 -3.47
C THR A 98 -3.70 6.65 -4.66
N LEU A 99 -3.04 5.50 -4.53
CA LEU A 99 -3.20 4.34 -5.42
C LEU A 99 -4.06 3.28 -4.72
N VAL A 100 -5.13 2.85 -5.36
CA VAL A 100 -6.06 1.83 -4.88
C VAL A 100 -5.93 0.58 -5.74
N ILE A 101 -5.53 -0.54 -5.12
CA ILE A 101 -5.51 -1.86 -5.76
C ILE A 101 -6.83 -2.58 -5.43
N ASP A 102 -7.72 -2.58 -6.41
CA ASP A 102 -9.10 -3.03 -6.32
C ASP A 102 -9.56 -3.80 -7.57
N GLY A 103 -10.63 -4.57 -7.42
CA GLY A 103 -11.30 -5.25 -8.52
C GLY A 103 -12.20 -4.32 -9.33
N GLY A 104 -12.53 -4.71 -10.56
CA GLY A 104 -13.35 -3.88 -11.44
C GLY A 104 -14.81 -3.78 -10.98
N ALA A 105 -15.40 -2.59 -11.10
CA ALA A 105 -16.83 -2.34 -10.81
C ALA A 105 -17.80 -3.10 -11.75
N SER A 106 -17.31 -3.71 -12.83
CA SER A 106 -18.10 -4.54 -13.72
C SER A 106 -18.36 -5.91 -13.08
N GLY A 107 -19.43 -6.01 -12.31
CA GLY A 107 -19.92 -7.19 -11.57
C GLY A 107 -20.31 -8.41 -12.41
N GLY A 108 -19.46 -8.85 -13.33
CA GLY A 108 -19.48 -10.22 -13.83
C GLY A 108 -18.80 -11.14 -12.81
N ALA A 109 -19.35 -12.33 -12.58
CA ALA A 109 -18.68 -13.39 -11.85
C ALA A 109 -17.27 -13.61 -12.46
N GLY A 110 -16.23 -13.17 -11.77
CA GLY A 110 -14.85 -13.13 -12.29
C GLY A 110 -14.22 -11.73 -12.42
N ALA A 111 -14.76 -10.68 -11.78
CA ALA A 111 -14.06 -9.40 -11.62
C ALA A 111 -12.67 -9.64 -11.01
N ALA A 112 -11.63 -9.63 -11.84
CA ALA A 112 -10.28 -9.94 -11.42
C ALA A 112 -9.83 -8.93 -10.35
N ALA A 113 -9.11 -9.43 -9.34
CA ALA A 113 -8.37 -8.57 -8.42
C ALA A 113 -7.42 -7.66 -9.21
N GLY A 114 -7.36 -6.39 -8.85
CA GLY A 114 -6.36 -5.46 -9.39
C GLY A 114 -4.95 -5.95 -9.08
N SER A 115 -3.97 -5.52 -9.88
CA SER A 115 -2.58 -5.86 -9.62
C SER A 115 -1.62 -4.71 -9.87
N LEU A 116 -0.47 -4.73 -9.18
CA LEU A 116 0.64 -3.81 -9.42
C LEU A 116 1.91 -4.61 -9.71
N ALA A 117 2.47 -4.46 -10.91
CA ALA A 117 3.80 -4.98 -11.19
C ALA A 117 4.89 -3.98 -10.81
N ILE A 118 5.76 -4.40 -9.89
CA ILE A 118 6.88 -3.61 -9.38
C ILE A 118 8.12 -3.92 -10.21
N LYS A 119 8.65 -2.92 -10.90
CA LYS A 119 9.73 -3.05 -11.88
C LYS A 119 11.00 -2.30 -11.50
N ALA A 120 11.02 -1.63 -10.35
CA ALA A 120 12.19 -0.96 -9.79
C ALA A 120 13.06 -1.99 -9.06
N ALA A 121 14.33 -2.12 -9.49
CA ALA A 121 15.22 -3.17 -9.00
C ALA A 121 16.65 -2.67 -8.74
N GLY A 122 17.46 -3.50 -8.09
CA GLY A 122 18.82 -3.13 -7.70
C GLY A 122 18.78 -2.11 -6.57
N SER A 123 19.18 -0.87 -6.84
CA SER A 123 19.07 0.25 -5.88
C SER A 123 17.99 1.27 -6.25
N ALA A 124 17.27 1.05 -7.34
CA ALA A 124 16.12 1.88 -7.70
C ALA A 124 14.89 1.46 -6.88
N THR A 125 14.04 2.41 -6.49
CA THR A 125 12.87 2.15 -5.63
C THR A 125 11.59 2.71 -6.26
N ALA A 126 10.54 1.89 -6.34
CA ALA A 126 9.20 2.38 -6.60
C ALA A 126 8.61 2.93 -5.29
N LYS A 127 7.96 4.10 -5.34
CA LYS A 127 7.41 4.76 -4.15
C LYS A 127 5.95 5.17 -4.35
N VAL A 128 5.12 4.90 -3.34
CA VAL A 128 3.73 5.38 -3.25
C VAL A 128 3.53 6.04 -1.89
N ASN A 129 2.91 7.23 -1.86
CA ASN A 129 2.65 7.93 -0.60
C ASN A 129 1.45 7.34 0.15
N HIS A 130 0.40 6.98 -0.55
CA HIS A 130 -0.75 6.30 0.04
C HIS A 130 -1.23 5.18 -0.85
N LEU A 131 -1.19 3.96 -0.31
CA LEU A 131 -1.62 2.75 -0.98
C LEU A 131 -2.78 2.15 -0.20
N VAL A 132 -3.89 1.90 -0.88
CA VAL A 132 -5.04 1.16 -0.35
C VAL A 132 -5.15 -0.14 -1.12
N SER A 133 -5.32 -1.27 -0.44
CA SER A 133 -5.57 -2.54 -1.10
C SER A 133 -6.70 -3.30 -0.40
N ALA A 134 -7.72 -3.64 -1.18
CA ALA A 134 -8.90 -4.36 -0.70
C ALA A 134 -8.95 -5.80 -1.20
N SER A 135 -8.24 -6.15 -2.28
CA SER A 135 -8.04 -7.51 -2.80
C SER A 135 -7.10 -7.44 -4.00
N GLY A 136 -5.78 -7.40 -3.75
CA GLY A 136 -4.79 -7.04 -4.77
C GLY A 136 -3.64 -8.04 -4.88
N THR A 137 -2.99 -8.08 -6.04
CA THR A 137 -1.74 -8.85 -6.21
C THR A 137 -0.60 -7.94 -6.65
N PHE A 138 0.50 -7.96 -5.91
CA PHE A 138 1.78 -7.40 -6.32
C PHE A 138 2.56 -8.47 -7.07
N VAL A 139 3.07 -8.10 -8.24
CA VAL A 139 3.82 -8.98 -9.13
C VAL A 139 5.24 -8.45 -9.29
N ALA A 140 6.23 -9.32 -9.07
CA ALA A 140 7.62 -8.91 -9.21
C ALA A 140 7.95 -8.76 -10.69
N GLY A 141 8.69 -7.72 -11.00
CA GLY A 141 9.15 -7.41 -12.33
C GLY A 141 9.99 -8.51 -12.96
N THR A 142 10.09 -8.49 -14.30
CA THR A 142 11.03 -9.35 -15.02
C THR A 142 12.47 -8.89 -14.73
N GLY A 143 13.27 -9.72 -14.05
CA GLY A 143 14.67 -9.43 -13.69
C GLY A 143 15.30 -10.54 -12.85
N SER A 144 16.57 -10.41 -12.46
CA SER A 144 17.26 -11.34 -11.56
C SER A 144 17.57 -10.72 -10.19
N ARG A 145 16.85 -9.65 -9.84
CA ARG A 145 17.10 -8.84 -8.65
C ARG A 145 15.81 -8.68 -7.86
N PRO A 146 15.90 -8.55 -6.53
CA PRO A 146 14.77 -8.12 -5.71
C PRO A 146 14.20 -6.79 -6.20
N GLN A 147 12.89 -6.64 -6.09
CA GLN A 147 12.18 -5.41 -6.43
C GLN A 147 12.04 -4.55 -5.18
N ASN A 148 12.42 -3.28 -5.25
CA ASN A 148 12.34 -2.37 -4.11
C ASN A 148 11.03 -1.58 -4.17
N PHE A 149 10.26 -1.65 -3.10
CA PHE A 149 9.01 -0.93 -2.99
C PHE A 149 8.90 -0.24 -1.64
N HIS A 150 8.63 1.07 -1.69
CA HIS A 150 8.45 1.90 -0.52
C HIS A 150 7.04 2.48 -0.51
N ILE A 151 6.32 2.24 0.57
CA ILE A 151 4.98 2.76 0.81
C ILE A 151 5.05 3.65 2.06
N VAL A 152 4.57 4.88 1.98
CA VAL A 152 4.49 5.74 3.17
C VAL A 152 3.31 5.29 4.05
N THR A 153 2.08 5.33 3.53
CA THR A 153 0.91 4.78 4.22
C THR A 153 0.32 3.61 3.45
N PHE A 154 0.16 2.45 4.11
CA PHE A 154 -0.48 1.27 3.55
C PHE A 154 -1.75 0.92 4.34
N GLU A 155 -2.90 1.03 3.69
CA GLU A 155 -4.19 0.62 4.23
C GLU A 155 -4.64 -0.72 3.64
N GLN A 156 -4.90 -1.69 4.52
CA GLN A 156 -5.28 -3.05 4.15
C GLN A 156 -6.66 -3.41 4.70
N SER A 157 -7.61 -3.67 3.81
CA SER A 157 -8.98 -4.05 4.20
C SER A 157 -9.41 -5.43 3.71
N GLY A 158 -8.62 -6.10 2.87
CA GLY A 158 -8.90 -7.47 2.42
C GLY A 158 -7.63 -8.26 2.13
N ALA A 159 -7.64 -9.18 1.17
CA ALA A 159 -6.52 -10.09 0.93
C ALA A 159 -5.56 -9.56 -0.14
N THR A 160 -4.33 -9.28 0.26
CA THR A 160 -3.28 -8.78 -0.61
C THR A 160 -2.12 -9.76 -0.69
N THR A 161 -1.69 -10.10 -1.90
CA THR A 161 -0.59 -11.04 -2.10
C THR A 161 0.61 -10.36 -2.75
N PHE A 162 1.78 -10.47 -2.14
CA PHE A 162 3.08 -10.21 -2.77
C PHE A 162 3.60 -11.51 -3.37
N ALA A 163 3.33 -11.71 -4.66
CA ALA A 163 3.68 -12.94 -5.37
C ALA A 163 5.07 -12.82 -6.00
N ALA A 164 5.96 -13.74 -5.64
CA ALA A 164 7.19 -13.97 -6.38
C ALA A 164 7.02 -15.22 -7.25
N THR A 165 7.01 -15.02 -8.56
CA THR A 165 6.77 -16.07 -9.55
C THR A 165 8.05 -16.68 -10.11
N SER A 166 9.21 -16.20 -9.69
CA SER A 166 10.49 -16.78 -10.13
C SER A 166 11.58 -16.55 -9.08
N PRO A 167 12.56 -17.46 -9.00
CA PRO A 167 13.63 -17.37 -8.02
C PRO A 167 14.48 -16.10 -8.17
N GLY A 168 14.87 -15.51 -7.05
CA GLY A 168 15.67 -14.28 -7.01
C GLY A 168 14.90 -13.00 -7.34
N ARG A 169 13.56 -13.07 -7.45
CA ARG A 169 12.66 -11.93 -7.72
C ARG A 169 11.75 -11.61 -6.54
N GLY A 170 12.30 -11.61 -5.33
CA GLY A 170 11.53 -11.24 -4.16
C GLY A 170 11.39 -9.73 -4.01
N TYR A 171 10.94 -9.31 -2.84
CA TYR A 171 10.62 -7.90 -2.57
C TYR A 171 11.47 -7.38 -1.43
N ASN A 172 11.97 -6.16 -1.59
CA ASN A 172 12.41 -5.32 -0.49
C ASN A 172 11.28 -4.33 -0.22
N LEU A 173 10.43 -4.66 0.74
CA LEU A 173 9.25 -3.87 1.09
C LEU A 173 9.55 -3.00 2.31
N THR A 174 9.39 -1.69 2.16
CA THR A 174 9.41 -0.74 3.27
C THR A 174 8.04 -0.09 3.39
N VAL A 175 7.48 -0.09 4.59
CA VAL A 175 6.23 0.60 4.93
C VAL A 175 6.48 1.53 6.11
N GLU A 176 6.18 2.82 5.98
CA GLU A 176 6.31 3.74 7.12
C GLU A 176 5.15 3.53 8.10
N LYS A 177 3.92 3.45 7.60
CA LYS A 177 2.71 3.23 8.40
C LYS A 177 1.80 2.17 7.77
N LEU A 178 1.52 1.10 8.51
CA LEU A 178 0.58 0.03 8.14
C LEU A 178 -0.67 0.08 9.02
N THR A 179 -1.85 0.07 8.41
CA THR A 179 -3.14 0.07 9.14
C THR A 179 -4.19 -0.81 8.48
N GLY A 180 -5.24 -1.13 9.22
CA GLY A 180 -6.39 -1.90 8.73
C GLY A 180 -6.41 -3.33 9.28
N ALA A 181 -7.30 -4.16 8.73
CA ALA A 181 -7.62 -5.49 9.24
C ALA A 181 -7.53 -6.60 8.17
N GLY A 182 -6.97 -6.28 7.00
CA GLY A 182 -6.80 -7.22 5.90
C GLY A 182 -5.72 -8.29 6.16
N THR A 183 -5.47 -9.12 5.15
CA THR A 183 -4.38 -10.09 5.13
C THR A 183 -3.33 -9.67 4.12
N ILE A 184 -2.07 -9.61 4.52
CA ILE A 184 -0.92 -9.48 3.62
C ILE A 184 -0.24 -10.84 3.55
N THR A 185 -0.25 -11.47 2.37
CA THR A 185 0.44 -12.73 2.11
C THR A 185 1.69 -12.50 1.28
N PHE A 186 2.83 -13.01 1.74
CA PHE A 186 4.04 -13.14 0.94
C PHE A 186 4.15 -14.59 0.47
N ALA A 187 4.15 -14.79 -0.86
CA ALA A 187 4.06 -16.12 -1.45
C ALA A 187 5.12 -16.32 -2.55
N GLU A 188 5.91 -17.38 -2.41
CA GLU A 188 6.69 -17.95 -3.51
C GLU A 188 5.80 -18.94 -4.28
N GLN A 189 5.47 -18.61 -5.53
CA GLN A 189 4.55 -19.43 -6.33
C GLN A 189 5.23 -20.59 -7.06
N GLU A 190 6.53 -20.49 -7.31
CA GLU A 190 7.33 -21.54 -7.96
C GLU A 190 8.42 -22.02 -7.01
N ILE A 191 8.32 -23.29 -6.57
CA ILE A 191 9.37 -23.93 -5.77
C ILE A 191 10.53 -24.26 -6.71
N SER A 192 11.70 -23.67 -6.44
CA SER A 192 12.95 -24.00 -7.14
C SER A 192 14.07 -24.33 -6.17
N ASP A 193 15.22 -24.75 -6.70
CA ASP A 193 16.47 -24.92 -5.95
C ASP A 193 17.04 -23.60 -5.38
N LYS A 194 16.54 -22.46 -5.87
CA LYS A 194 16.86 -21.12 -5.40
C LYS A 194 15.65 -20.56 -4.65
N SER A 195 15.85 -20.11 -3.42
CA SER A 195 14.79 -19.50 -2.64
C SER A 195 14.63 -18.01 -2.94
N THR A 196 13.38 -17.55 -3.00
CA THR A 196 13.05 -16.13 -3.15
C THR A 196 13.09 -15.41 -1.82
N ALA A 197 13.84 -14.30 -1.74
CA ALA A 197 13.99 -13.49 -0.53
C ALA A 197 12.99 -12.32 -0.47
N PHE A 198 12.19 -12.27 0.58
CA PHE A 198 11.32 -11.16 0.96
C PHE A 198 11.95 -10.45 2.16
N ASN A 199 12.28 -9.18 2.02
CA ASN A 199 12.82 -8.34 3.09
C ASN A 199 11.75 -7.33 3.48
N LEU A 200 11.34 -7.35 4.76
CA LEU A 200 10.22 -6.56 5.26
C LEU A 200 10.69 -5.58 6.34
N ALA A 201 10.48 -4.29 6.10
CA ALA A 201 10.60 -3.23 7.09
C ALA A 201 9.25 -2.53 7.24
N ILE A 202 8.70 -2.51 8.45
CA ILE A 202 7.51 -1.72 8.80
C ILE A 202 7.87 -0.85 10.01
N GLN A 203 7.74 0.47 9.90
CA GLN A 203 8.14 1.39 10.98
C GLN A 203 7.06 1.56 12.03
N ASP A 204 5.80 1.70 11.63
CA ASP A 204 4.63 1.77 12.50
C ASP A 204 3.53 0.84 12.00
N ALA A 205 3.16 -0.15 12.82
CA ALA A 205 2.02 -1.05 12.59
C ALA A 205 1.09 -1.09 13.81
N SER A 206 1.15 -0.09 14.67
CA SER A 206 0.43 -0.06 15.95
C SER A 206 -1.09 -0.13 15.79
N ALA A 207 -1.61 0.35 14.67
CA ALA A 207 -3.03 0.31 14.31
C ALA A 207 -3.39 -0.78 13.27
N TYR A 208 -2.46 -1.69 12.97
CA TYR A 208 -2.75 -2.86 12.15
C TYR A 208 -3.28 -4.00 13.03
N THR A 209 -4.46 -4.51 12.68
CA THR A 209 -5.12 -5.63 13.38
C THR A 209 -5.33 -6.83 12.47
N GLY A 210 -4.70 -6.81 11.29
CA GLY A 210 -4.85 -7.84 10.27
C GLY A 210 -3.92 -9.02 10.46
N THR A 211 -3.75 -9.79 9.39
CA THR A 211 -2.83 -10.94 9.35
C THR A 211 -1.66 -10.67 8.41
N ILE A 212 -0.45 -11.01 8.83
CA ILE A 212 0.71 -11.16 7.95
C ILE A 212 0.92 -12.66 7.78
N GLU A 213 0.77 -13.15 6.56
CA GLU A 213 0.96 -14.55 6.21
C GLU A 213 2.20 -14.74 5.35
N PHE A 214 2.95 -15.80 5.61
CA PHE A 214 4.08 -16.20 4.80
C PHE A 214 3.94 -17.66 4.34
N SER A 215 4.00 -17.88 3.02
CA SER A 215 3.67 -19.16 2.39
C SER A 215 4.75 -19.72 1.45
N GLY A 216 6.02 -19.36 1.67
CA GLY A 216 7.17 -19.93 0.95
C GLY A 216 8.26 -18.91 0.68
N GLY A 217 9.49 -19.38 0.49
CA GLY A 217 10.68 -18.54 0.31
C GLY A 217 11.43 -18.26 1.64
N VAL A 218 12.27 -17.22 1.62
CA VAL A 218 12.96 -16.67 2.80
C VAL A 218 12.39 -15.30 3.13
N LEU A 219 11.82 -15.11 4.33
CA LEU A 219 11.41 -13.81 4.86
C LEU A 219 12.44 -13.31 5.87
N SER A 220 13.02 -12.12 5.64
CA SER A 220 13.88 -11.42 6.60
C SER A 220 13.17 -10.18 7.13
N PHE A 221 13.21 -9.97 8.44
CA PHE A 221 12.74 -8.74 9.06
C PHE A 221 13.87 -7.71 9.14
N GLU A 222 13.70 -6.57 8.49
CA GLU A 222 14.70 -5.50 8.44
C GLU A 222 14.45 -4.40 9.48
N SER A 223 13.29 -4.42 10.15
CA SER A 223 12.95 -3.58 11.29
C SER A 223 12.27 -4.38 12.40
N ASN A 224 12.21 -3.82 13.60
CA ASN A 224 11.26 -4.32 14.60
C ASN A 224 9.84 -4.13 14.06
N LEU A 225 8.94 -5.03 14.44
CA LEU A 225 7.52 -4.94 14.10
C LEU A 225 6.72 -4.84 15.39
N ASP A 226 6.17 -3.67 15.68
CA ASP A 226 5.24 -3.49 16.80
C ASP A 226 3.81 -3.41 16.26
N ALA A 227 3.14 -4.57 16.23
CA ALA A 227 1.79 -4.74 15.71
C ALA A 227 0.94 -5.54 16.72
N PRO A 228 0.68 -4.99 17.93
CA PRO A 228 0.11 -5.75 19.04
C PRO A 228 -1.32 -6.25 18.79
N GLY A 229 -2.01 -5.75 17.76
CA GLY A 229 -3.30 -6.25 17.32
C GLY A 229 -3.23 -7.29 16.20
N ALA A 230 -2.06 -7.52 15.59
CA ALA A 230 -1.92 -8.31 14.38
C ALA A 230 -1.54 -9.78 14.64
N THR A 231 -1.93 -10.64 13.70
CA THR A 231 -1.52 -12.05 13.66
C THR A 231 -0.37 -12.26 12.67
N LEU A 232 0.64 -13.05 13.06
CA LEU A 232 1.63 -13.60 12.13
C LEU A 232 1.36 -15.08 11.88
N ALA A 233 1.22 -15.48 10.62
CA ALA A 233 1.00 -16.86 10.21
C ALA A 233 2.13 -17.33 9.30
N LEU A 234 2.94 -18.27 9.78
CA LEU A 234 4.05 -18.87 9.03
C LEU A 234 3.64 -20.26 8.56
N LYS A 235 3.48 -20.48 7.25
CA LYS A 235 3.09 -21.79 6.72
C LYS A 235 4.29 -22.72 6.57
N ALA A 236 4.04 -24.03 6.60
CA ALA A 236 5.06 -25.04 6.31
C ALA A 236 5.72 -24.79 4.94
N GLY A 237 7.03 -25.05 4.85
CA GLY A 237 7.86 -24.72 3.68
C GLY A 237 8.52 -23.34 3.76
N SER A 238 8.14 -22.51 4.73
CA SER A 238 8.70 -21.16 4.90
C SER A 238 10.01 -21.14 5.67
N THR A 239 10.92 -20.25 5.28
CA THR A 239 12.13 -19.91 6.05
C THR A 239 12.05 -18.46 6.53
N VAL A 240 12.22 -18.22 7.83
CA VAL A 240 12.18 -16.87 8.41
C VAL A 240 13.50 -16.57 9.11
N ASP A 241 14.06 -15.39 8.85
CA ASP A 241 15.19 -14.82 9.55
C ASP A 241 14.70 -13.61 10.36
N LEU A 242 14.86 -13.67 11.69
CA LEU A 242 14.52 -12.57 12.58
C LEU A 242 15.55 -11.43 12.49
N ASN A 243 16.77 -11.67 11.99
CA ASN A 243 17.80 -10.66 11.72
C ASN A 243 18.03 -9.67 12.89
N GLY A 244 18.03 -10.18 14.12
CA GLY A 244 18.20 -9.41 15.36
C GLY A 244 16.98 -8.58 15.77
N LYS A 245 15.83 -8.75 15.13
CA LYS A 245 14.62 -7.93 15.34
C LYS A 245 13.68 -8.55 16.36
N THR A 246 12.87 -7.70 16.96
CA THR A 246 11.77 -8.10 17.85
C THR A 246 10.44 -7.82 17.16
N LEU A 247 9.55 -8.82 17.19
CA LEU A 247 8.19 -8.72 16.66
C LEU A 247 7.20 -8.83 17.81
N THR A 248 6.29 -7.87 17.95
CA THR A 248 5.24 -7.85 18.97
C THR A 248 3.88 -7.99 18.28
N LEU A 249 3.11 -9.02 18.65
CA LEU A 249 1.90 -9.47 17.94
C LEU A 249 0.80 -9.89 18.92
N SER A 250 -0.45 -9.96 18.47
CA SER A 250 -1.55 -10.56 19.25
C SER A 250 -1.59 -12.08 19.16
N ALA A 251 -1.16 -12.64 18.03
CA ALA A 251 -1.18 -14.08 17.78
C ALA A 251 -0.08 -14.52 16.83
N LEU A 252 0.35 -15.77 16.99
CA LEU A 252 1.35 -16.42 16.14
C LEU A 252 0.90 -17.84 15.79
N THR A 253 0.95 -18.18 14.51
CA THR A 253 0.77 -19.54 14.00
C THR A 253 2.04 -19.98 13.26
N VAL A 254 2.55 -21.17 13.58
CA VAL A 254 3.73 -21.77 12.93
C VAL A 254 3.36 -23.16 12.40
N GLY A 255 3.40 -23.32 11.07
CA GLY A 255 2.78 -24.43 10.37
C GLY A 255 1.27 -24.43 10.63
N ASP A 256 0.79 -25.51 11.25
CA ASP A 256 -0.61 -25.66 11.67
C ASP A 256 -0.81 -25.41 13.18
N ALA A 257 0.25 -25.02 13.91
CA ALA A 257 0.22 -24.85 15.36
C ALA A 257 0.10 -23.38 15.77
N THR A 258 -0.98 -23.03 16.45
CA THR A 258 -1.10 -21.75 17.18
C THR A 258 -0.21 -21.78 18.42
N LYS A 259 0.52 -20.69 18.66
CA LYS A 259 1.38 -20.52 19.84
C LYS A 259 0.64 -19.77 20.93
N GLU A 260 0.85 -20.20 22.16
CA GLU A 260 0.35 -19.52 23.35
C GLU A 260 1.01 -18.14 23.52
N PRO A 261 0.45 -17.24 24.32
CA PRO A 261 1.12 -15.99 24.69
C PRO A 261 2.48 -16.25 25.36
N GLY A 262 3.49 -15.49 24.97
CA GLY A 262 4.85 -15.69 25.44
C GLY A 262 5.90 -14.98 24.60
N THR A 263 7.17 -15.16 24.98
CA THR A 263 8.32 -14.71 24.19
C THR A 263 9.05 -15.92 23.63
N TYR A 264 9.30 -15.89 22.33
CA TYR A 264 9.89 -16.98 21.58
C TYR A 264 11.14 -16.51 20.85
N ALA A 265 12.26 -17.20 21.04
CA ALA A 265 13.41 -17.08 20.16
C ALA A 265 13.19 -17.96 18.91
N ALA A 266 13.99 -17.74 17.87
CA ALA A 266 13.93 -18.55 16.64
C ALA A 266 14.05 -20.06 16.92
N ALA A 267 14.94 -20.45 17.86
CA ALA A 267 15.16 -21.84 18.25
C ALA A 267 13.91 -22.52 18.85
N ASP A 268 13.06 -21.76 19.54
CA ASP A 268 11.83 -22.28 20.18
C ASP A 268 10.72 -22.59 19.19
N LEU A 269 10.82 -22.03 17.99
CA LEU A 269 9.82 -22.10 16.93
C LEU A 269 10.25 -23.01 15.78
N GLN A 270 11.44 -23.61 15.86
CA GLN A 270 11.89 -24.59 14.88
C GLN A 270 10.98 -25.82 14.90
N GLY A 271 10.51 -26.23 13.72
CA GLY A 271 9.61 -27.38 13.57
C GLY A 271 8.35 -27.03 12.79
N HIS A 272 7.39 -27.97 12.73
CA HIS A 272 6.13 -27.81 11.98
C HIS A 272 6.31 -27.44 10.49
N GLY A 273 7.43 -27.88 9.90
CA GLY A 273 7.77 -27.57 8.51
C GLY A 273 8.24 -26.13 8.27
N VAL A 274 8.44 -25.32 9.32
CA VAL A 274 8.97 -23.95 9.21
C VAL A 274 10.41 -23.92 9.73
N THR A 275 11.28 -23.21 9.03
CA THR A 275 12.65 -22.93 9.48
C THR A 275 12.71 -21.51 10.02
N LEU A 276 13.09 -21.32 11.29
CA LEU A 276 13.36 -20.01 11.86
C LEU A 276 14.83 -19.87 12.25
N SER A 277 15.41 -18.72 11.98
CA SER A 277 16.82 -18.40 12.19
C SER A 277 17.04 -16.94 12.60
N GLY A 278 18.30 -16.58 12.85
CA GLY A 278 18.69 -15.24 13.30
C GLY A 278 18.55 -15.03 14.81
N ALA A 279 19.25 -14.02 15.31
CA ALA A 279 18.98 -13.47 16.63
C ALA A 279 17.64 -12.70 16.62
N GLY A 280 17.04 -12.43 17.78
CA GLY A 280 15.76 -11.72 17.87
C GLY A 280 14.71 -12.48 18.68
N SER A 281 13.49 -11.96 18.71
CA SER A 281 12.38 -12.60 19.41
C SER A 281 11.02 -12.27 18.83
N ILE A 282 10.06 -13.17 19.03
CA ILE A 282 8.64 -12.93 18.77
C ILE A 282 7.92 -12.92 20.12
N ILE A 283 7.27 -11.80 20.42
CA ILE A 283 6.45 -11.59 21.61
C ILE A 283 5.00 -11.68 21.19
N VAL A 284 4.31 -12.69 21.71
CA VAL A 284 2.88 -12.91 21.51
C VAL A 284 2.16 -12.45 22.76
N GLY A 285 1.38 -11.36 22.64
CA GLY A 285 0.53 -10.86 23.70
C GLY A 285 -0.65 -11.81 23.98
N ALA A 286 -1.23 -11.70 25.17
CA ALA A 286 -2.53 -12.32 25.40
C ALA A 286 -3.55 -11.61 24.51
N SER A 287 -4.31 -12.37 23.72
CA SER A 287 -5.46 -11.81 22.99
C SER A 287 -6.39 -11.14 24.00
N THR A 288 -6.44 -9.82 24.02
CA THR A 288 -7.53 -9.13 24.72
C THR A 288 -8.82 -9.43 23.96
N PRO A 289 -9.79 -10.11 24.60
CA PRO A 289 -11.05 -10.47 23.96
C PRO A 289 -11.88 -9.26 23.55
#